data_AF-A0A5C7PCM4-F1
#
_entry.id   AF-A0A5C7PCM4-F1
#
_cell.length_a   1.000
_cell.length_b   1.000
_cell.length_c   1.000
_cell.angle_alpha   90.00
_cell.angle_beta   90.00
_cell.angle_gamma   90.00
#
_symmetry.space_group_name_H-M   'P 1'
#
loop_
_entity.id
_entity.type
_entity.pdbx_description
1 polymer ?
#
loop_
_entity_poly.entity_id
_entity_poly.type
_entity_poly.pdbx_seq_one_letter_code
_entity_poly.pdbx_strand_id
1 'polypeptide(L)'
;MAVPHISTQFGDLLDPRFQKIFYEQYDQLPDMVDDLFSKTNHNGRADMRWSQVGAFGDWSEFTGTVAYDSVNQGYDTTATYLEFVSGCQVERKLFDDDQFNIMDKRPQGLAIAANRTRQKHAARVLNNMGSVDSYFYVNSENVALVSDSHTTNAPGVSTTVGFDNKVTSALSATALSAARIQGQKFRDDRGNLLAVNFDELWIPIDLYDQAWEIVNSSGKLDTANNNKNVHEGKYKIKTWNYLTDSNDWSLHDSTMRKMSLHWVDRVPMEFKMAEDIDTLVAKWRGYMRYSMAWTDWRFIVGAVVS
;
A
#
# COMPACT_ATOMS: atom_id res chain seq x y z
N MET A 1 25.37 9.94 45.04
CA MET A 1 24.34 10.78 45.69
C MET A 1 23.03 10.50 45.00
N ALA A 2 22.01 10.10 45.76
CA ALA A 2 20.66 9.96 45.22
C ALA A 2 20.19 11.35 44.78
N VAL A 3 19.83 11.50 43.51
CA VAL A 3 19.22 12.73 42.99
C VAL A 3 17.85 12.85 43.66
N PRO A 4 17.58 13.89 44.47
CA PRO A 4 16.27 14.07 45.06
C PRO A 4 15.25 14.29 43.94
N HIS A 5 14.18 13.51 43.93
CA HIS A 5 13.03 13.73 43.05
C HIS A 5 12.37 15.06 43.43
N ILE A 6 12.75 16.14 42.74
CA ILE A 6 12.14 17.46 42.86
C ILE A 6 11.05 17.62 41.79
N SER A 7 10.01 18.37 42.11
CA SER A 7 8.80 18.60 41.30
C SER A 7 9.03 19.30 39.95
N THR A 8 10.28 19.62 39.61
CA THR A 8 10.73 20.31 38.38
C THR A 8 10.93 19.39 37.18
N GLN A 9 10.69 18.08 37.31
CA GLN A 9 10.69 17.13 36.19
C GLN A 9 9.26 16.74 35.78
N PHE A 10 8.47 17.75 35.44
CA PHE A 10 7.07 17.56 35.05
C PHE A 10 6.95 16.72 33.78
N GLY A 11 7.68 17.09 32.74
CA GLY A 11 7.67 16.39 31.45
C GLY A 11 8.11 14.93 31.61
N ASP A 12 9.19 14.67 32.35
CA ASP A 12 9.75 13.32 32.52
C ASP A 12 8.79 12.36 33.25
N LEU A 13 7.90 12.87 34.11
CA LEU A 13 6.87 12.05 34.77
C LEU A 13 5.68 11.76 33.85
N LEU A 14 5.35 12.68 32.94
CA LEU A 14 4.23 12.53 32.00
C LEU A 14 4.59 11.73 30.75
N ASP A 15 5.83 11.81 30.30
CA ASP A 15 6.29 11.19 29.07
C ASP A 15 6.08 9.67 29.04
N PRO A 16 6.41 8.88 30.08
CA PRO A 16 6.13 7.44 30.08
C PRO A 16 4.63 7.13 29.97
N ARG A 17 3.77 7.94 30.59
CA ARG A 17 2.30 7.79 30.50
C ARG A 17 1.80 8.11 29.10
N PHE A 18 2.25 9.21 28.51
CA PHE A 18 1.81 9.66 27.19
C PHE A 18 2.36 8.76 26.08
N GLN A 19 3.61 8.30 26.19
CA GLN A 19 4.18 7.30 25.28
C GLN A 19 3.38 6.01 25.31
N LYS A 20 3.09 5.49 26.51
CA LYS A 20 2.30 4.27 26.66
C LYS A 20 0.93 4.41 25.98
N ILE A 21 0.21 5.49 26.29
CA ILE A 21 -1.11 5.77 25.70
C ILE A 21 -1.02 5.90 24.18
N PHE A 22 0.00 6.60 23.66
CA PHE A 22 0.20 6.78 22.23
C PHE A 22 0.40 5.44 21.52
N TYR A 23 1.34 4.62 21.99
CA TYR A 23 1.66 3.35 21.33
C TYR A 23 0.55 2.30 21.50
N GLU A 24 -0.06 2.19 22.69
CA GLU A 24 -1.22 1.31 22.89
C GLU A 24 -2.37 1.67 21.96
N GLN A 25 -2.65 2.97 21.79
CA GLN A 25 -3.67 3.42 20.86
C GLN A 25 -3.26 3.15 19.40
N TYR A 26 -2.00 3.40 19.05
CA TYR A 26 -1.50 3.24 17.68
C TYR A 26 -1.57 1.79 17.21
N ASP A 27 -1.17 0.84 18.08
CA ASP A 27 -1.12 -0.59 17.76
C ASP A 27 -2.51 -1.23 17.62
N GLN A 28 -3.54 -0.64 18.23
CA GLN A 28 -4.93 -1.14 18.15
C GLN A 28 -5.68 -0.65 16.89
N LEU A 29 -5.12 0.32 16.15
CA LEU A 29 -5.80 0.88 14.99
C LEU A 29 -5.71 -0.07 13.79
N PRO A 30 -6.78 -0.18 12.98
CA PRO A 30 -6.75 -1.00 11.79
C PRO A 30 -5.67 -0.49 10.82
N ASP A 31 -4.89 -1.43 10.28
CA ASP A 31 -3.81 -1.13 9.35
C ASP A 31 -3.92 -2.03 8.10
N MET A 32 -4.18 -1.41 6.96
CA MET A 32 -4.21 -2.08 5.65
C MET A 32 -2.89 -1.92 4.88
N VAL A 33 -1.92 -1.14 5.39
CA VAL A 33 -0.61 -0.98 4.76
C VAL A 33 0.09 -2.33 4.70
N ASP A 34 0.08 -3.08 5.81
CA ASP A 34 0.72 -4.39 5.89
C ASP A 34 -0.01 -5.46 5.08
N ASP A 35 -1.29 -5.26 4.79
CA ASP A 35 -2.05 -6.12 3.90
C ASP A 35 -1.69 -5.82 2.44
N LEU A 36 -1.61 -4.55 2.03
CA LEU A 36 -1.38 -4.11 0.64
C LEU A 36 0.10 -4.13 0.20
N PHE A 37 1.04 -3.81 1.09
CA PHE A 37 2.46 -3.65 0.74
C PHE A 37 3.33 -4.74 1.38
N SER A 38 4.53 -4.94 0.85
CA SER A 38 5.61 -5.61 1.57
C SER A 38 6.43 -4.59 2.36
N LYS A 39 6.71 -4.86 3.64
CA LYS A 39 7.68 -4.07 4.40
C LYS A 39 9.07 -4.35 3.85
N THR A 40 9.67 -3.32 3.26
CA THR A 40 11.02 -3.40 2.72
C THR A 40 11.97 -2.61 3.60
N ASN A 41 13.12 -3.21 3.92
CA ASN A 41 14.14 -2.55 4.72
C ASN A 41 14.78 -1.41 3.92
N HIS A 42 15.02 -0.27 4.57
CA HIS A 42 15.70 0.84 3.94
C HIS A 42 17.19 0.51 3.68
N ASN A 43 17.77 1.10 2.65
CA ASN A 43 19.20 0.95 2.29
C ASN A 43 20.13 1.98 2.98
N GLY A 44 19.59 2.86 3.84
CA GLY A 44 20.35 3.93 4.51
C GLY A 44 20.64 5.17 3.65
N ARG A 45 20.27 5.18 2.37
CA ARG A 45 20.47 6.31 1.43
C ARG A 45 19.29 7.28 1.41
N ALA A 46 19.45 8.46 0.81
CA ALA A 46 18.38 9.46 0.77
C ALA A 46 17.13 9.01 -0.01
N ASP A 47 17.30 8.02 -0.88
CA ASP A 47 16.33 7.44 -1.79
C ASP A 47 16.49 5.91 -1.86
N MET A 48 15.46 5.25 -2.37
CA MET A 48 15.48 3.81 -2.65
C MET A 48 15.20 3.60 -4.13
N ARG A 49 16.10 2.90 -4.81
CA ARG A 49 15.95 2.58 -6.24
C ARG A 49 15.87 1.08 -6.42
N TRP A 50 14.88 0.65 -7.19
CA TRP A 50 14.75 -0.70 -7.71
C TRP A 50 14.88 -0.66 -9.21
N SER A 51 15.59 -1.63 -9.76
CA SER A 51 15.70 -1.86 -11.20
C SER A 51 15.01 -3.17 -11.51
N GLN A 52 14.02 -3.13 -12.41
CA GLN A 52 13.40 -4.35 -12.90
C GLN A 52 14.45 -5.16 -13.66
N VAL A 53 14.52 -6.46 -13.38
CA VAL A 53 15.41 -7.39 -14.08
C VAL A 53 14.54 -8.21 -15.02
N GLY A 54 14.94 -8.28 -16.30
CA GLY A 54 14.23 -9.04 -17.31
C GLY A 54 14.25 -10.55 -17.06
N ALA A 55 13.35 -11.26 -17.73
CA ALA A 55 13.21 -12.70 -17.65
C ALA A 55 14.27 -13.44 -18.50
N PHE A 56 14.52 -14.68 -18.13
CA PHE A 56 15.22 -15.63 -18.98
C PHE A 56 14.27 -16.18 -20.06
N GLY A 57 14.84 -16.57 -21.19
CA GLY A 57 14.13 -17.26 -22.25
C GLY A 57 13.88 -18.73 -21.92
N ASP A 58 13.12 -19.37 -22.79
CA ASP A 58 12.84 -20.81 -22.70
C ASP A 58 14.13 -21.62 -22.80
N TRP A 59 14.15 -22.74 -22.09
CA TRP A 59 15.30 -23.65 -22.11
C TRP A 59 15.39 -24.33 -23.47
N SER A 60 16.61 -24.39 -24.01
CA SER A 60 16.89 -25.10 -25.27
C SER A 60 17.30 -26.55 -25.00
N GLU A 61 17.07 -27.42 -25.99
CA GLU A 61 17.55 -28.80 -25.94
C GLU A 61 19.08 -28.83 -25.89
N PHE A 62 19.65 -29.65 -25.03
CA PHE A 62 21.09 -29.75 -24.86
C PHE A 62 21.74 -30.43 -26.07
N THR A 63 22.57 -29.68 -26.80
CA THR A 63 23.29 -30.16 -28.01
C THR A 63 24.79 -30.42 -27.77
N GLY A 64 25.23 -30.50 -26.51
CA GLY A 64 26.64 -30.72 -26.15
C GLY A 64 27.39 -29.46 -25.69
N THR A 65 26.75 -28.30 -25.63
CA THR A 65 27.28 -27.08 -25.01
C THR A 65 26.15 -26.33 -24.31
N VAL A 66 26.44 -25.68 -23.19
CA VAL A 66 25.45 -24.87 -22.45
C VAL A 66 25.25 -23.54 -23.17
N ALA A 67 24.01 -23.26 -23.57
CA ALA A 67 23.61 -21.94 -24.06
C ALA A 67 23.42 -21.00 -22.86
N TYR A 68 24.17 -19.89 -22.84
CA TYR A 68 24.02 -18.85 -21.83
C TYR A 68 23.14 -17.73 -22.37
N ASP A 69 22.06 -17.45 -21.66
CA ASP A 69 21.13 -16.39 -21.98
C ASP A 69 21.44 -15.12 -21.17
N SER A 70 21.04 -13.96 -21.71
CA SER A 70 21.26 -12.65 -21.09
C SER A 70 19.94 -11.98 -20.76
N VAL A 71 19.86 -11.34 -19.60
CA VAL A 71 18.70 -10.56 -19.17
C VAL A 71 18.89 -9.09 -19.54
N ASN A 72 17.79 -8.43 -19.94
CA ASN A 72 17.78 -6.98 -20.16
C ASN A 72 17.41 -6.25 -18.86
N GLN A 73 17.91 -5.03 -18.71
CA GLN A 73 17.44 -4.15 -17.64
C GLN A 73 16.07 -3.57 -18.03
N GLY A 74 15.07 -3.74 -17.16
CA GLY A 74 13.76 -3.14 -17.29
C GLY A 74 13.73 -1.70 -16.78
N TYR A 75 12.57 -1.25 -16.31
CA TYR A 75 12.40 0.10 -15.79
C TYR A 75 12.92 0.25 -14.36
N ASP A 76 13.33 1.46 -14.02
CA ASP A 76 13.76 1.83 -12.68
C ASP A 76 12.64 2.57 -11.95
N THR A 77 12.45 2.22 -10.68
CA THR A 77 11.60 2.99 -9.76
C THR A 77 12.44 3.58 -8.65
N THR A 78 12.36 4.89 -8.47
CA THR A 78 13.06 5.62 -7.40
C THR A 78 12.05 6.20 -6.42
N ALA A 79 12.03 5.68 -5.20
CA ALA A 79 11.25 6.19 -4.08
C ALA A 79 12.03 7.22 -3.26
N THR A 80 11.39 8.35 -3.01
CA THR A 80 11.91 9.43 -2.16
C THR A 80 11.19 9.42 -0.83
N TYR A 81 11.93 9.45 0.27
CA TYR A 81 11.33 9.48 1.61
C TYR A 81 10.80 10.88 1.93
N LEU A 82 9.53 10.97 2.27
CA LEU A 82 8.91 12.19 2.76
C LEU A 82 8.82 12.16 4.29
N GLU A 83 8.90 13.34 4.89
CA GLU A 83 8.85 13.54 6.34
C GLU A 83 7.47 14.06 6.75
N PHE A 84 6.90 13.47 7.78
CA PHE A 84 5.62 13.88 8.35
C PHE A 84 5.76 14.08 9.85
N VAL A 85 5.34 15.25 10.31
CA VAL A 85 5.40 15.62 11.73
C VAL A 85 4.06 16.18 12.18
N SER A 86 3.71 15.89 13.42
CA SER A 86 2.62 16.55 14.13
C SER A 86 2.91 16.53 15.62
N GLY A 87 2.31 17.42 16.39
CA GLY A 87 2.59 17.50 17.82
C GLY A 87 1.44 18.09 18.61
N CYS A 88 1.54 17.93 19.93
CA CYS A 88 0.64 18.55 20.88
C CYS A 88 1.46 19.18 22.00
N GLN A 89 0.89 20.19 22.65
CA GLN A 89 1.51 20.87 23.78
C GLN A 89 0.54 20.94 24.94
N VAL A 90 1.06 20.83 26.15
CA VAL A 90 0.31 20.94 27.40
C VAL A 90 1.09 21.83 28.35
N GLU A 91 0.44 22.89 28.82
CA GLU A 91 0.97 23.77 29.87
C GLU A 91 0.86 23.09 31.23
N ARG A 92 1.85 23.28 32.09
CA ARG A 92 1.88 22.73 33.46
C ARG A 92 0.61 23.01 34.25
N LYS A 93 0.19 24.28 34.29
CA LYS A 93 -0.99 24.71 35.04
C LYS A 93 -2.25 23.98 34.58
N LEU A 94 -2.42 23.84 33.27
CA LEU A 94 -3.59 23.20 32.68
C LEU A 94 -3.64 21.69 32.99
N PHE A 95 -2.48 21.07 33.18
CA PHE A 95 -2.42 19.67 33.63
C PHE A 95 -2.69 19.53 35.12
N ASP A 96 -2.13 20.41 35.96
CA ASP A 96 -2.38 20.38 37.41
C ASP A 96 -3.88 20.62 37.71
N ASP A 97 -4.55 21.42 36.89
CA ASP A 97 -5.99 21.69 36.95
C ASP A 97 -6.86 20.62 36.24
N ASP A 98 -6.27 19.58 35.62
CA ASP A 98 -6.99 18.55 34.85
C ASP A 98 -7.68 17.53 35.77
N GLN A 99 -8.85 17.90 36.28
CA GLN A 99 -9.68 17.03 37.13
C GLN A 99 -10.23 15.80 36.41
N PHE A 100 -10.22 15.75 35.07
CA PHE A 100 -10.92 14.73 34.28
C PHE A 100 -10.00 13.91 33.36
N ASN A 101 -8.67 13.99 33.52
CA ASN A 101 -7.69 13.32 32.67
C ASN A 101 -7.92 13.58 31.16
N ILE A 102 -8.38 14.79 30.80
CA ILE A 102 -8.62 15.18 29.41
C ILE A 102 -7.30 15.22 28.64
N MET A 103 -6.17 15.46 29.31
CA MET A 103 -4.87 15.53 28.67
C MET A 103 -4.40 14.20 28.07
N ASP A 104 -4.85 13.07 28.62
CA ASP A 104 -4.56 11.73 28.09
C ASP A 104 -5.17 11.51 26.69
N LYS A 105 -6.22 12.25 26.33
CA LYS A 105 -6.84 12.15 25.00
C LYS A 105 -5.97 12.75 23.90
N ARG A 106 -5.00 13.61 24.24
CA ARG A 106 -4.11 14.26 23.27
C ARG A 106 -3.16 13.27 22.58
N PRO A 107 -2.37 12.44 23.30
CA PRO A 107 -1.55 11.42 22.64
C PRO A 107 -2.39 10.41 21.86
N GLN A 108 -3.60 10.04 22.35
CA GLN A 108 -4.52 9.17 21.59
C GLN A 108 -4.94 9.80 20.26
N GLY A 109 -5.37 11.06 20.28
CA GLY A 109 -5.76 11.79 19.07
C GLY A 109 -4.62 11.94 18.07
N LEU A 110 -3.38 12.10 18.57
CA LEU A 110 -2.20 12.15 17.72
C LEU A 110 -1.90 10.80 17.07
N ALA A 111 -2.02 9.69 17.81
CA ALA A 111 -1.87 8.34 17.26
C ALA A 111 -2.89 8.05 16.15
N ILE A 112 -4.17 8.40 16.38
CA ILE A 112 -5.24 8.28 15.37
C ILE A 112 -4.93 9.11 14.12
N ALA A 113 -4.49 10.36 14.30
CA ALA A 113 -4.14 11.23 13.18
C ALA A 113 -2.94 10.70 12.38
N ALA A 114 -1.96 10.12 13.06
CA ALA A 114 -0.80 9.51 12.45
C ALA A 114 -1.16 8.27 11.62
N ASN A 115 -1.91 7.32 12.19
CA ASN A 115 -2.41 6.14 11.47
C ASN A 115 -3.26 6.55 10.27
N ARG A 116 -4.23 7.46 10.44
CA ARG A 116 -5.08 7.97 9.35
C ARG A 116 -4.27 8.55 8.19
N THR A 117 -3.21 9.29 8.50
CA THR A 117 -2.31 9.86 7.48
C THR A 117 -1.61 8.75 6.70
N ARG A 118 -1.09 7.72 7.39
CA ARG A 118 -0.47 6.56 6.73
C ARG A 118 -1.45 5.78 5.87
N GLN A 119 -2.67 5.53 6.34
CA GLN A 119 -3.71 4.85 5.57
C GLN A 119 -4.08 5.63 4.30
N LYS A 120 -4.25 6.96 4.39
CA LYS A 120 -4.50 7.82 3.21
C LYS A 120 -3.37 7.74 2.19
N HIS A 121 -2.12 7.76 2.65
CA HIS A 121 -0.97 7.65 1.76
C HIS A 121 -0.92 6.26 1.14
N ALA A 122 -1.13 5.18 1.90
CA ALA A 122 -1.14 3.82 1.38
C ALA A 122 -2.25 3.59 0.35
N ALA A 123 -3.46 4.11 0.59
CA ALA A 123 -4.59 3.99 -0.34
C ALA A 123 -4.37 4.77 -1.65
N ARG A 124 -3.45 5.75 -1.65
CA ARG A 124 -3.12 6.58 -2.81
C ARG A 124 -2.75 5.74 -4.04
N VAL A 125 -2.03 4.63 -3.87
CA VAL A 125 -1.61 3.79 -4.99
C VAL A 125 -2.79 3.19 -5.76
N LEU A 126 -3.89 2.89 -5.06
CA LEU A 126 -5.13 2.38 -5.66
C LEU A 126 -6.05 3.52 -6.10
N ASN A 127 -6.19 4.57 -5.29
CA ASN A 127 -7.01 5.75 -5.64
C ASN A 127 -6.51 6.47 -6.90
N ASN A 128 -5.20 6.45 -7.15
CA ASN A 128 -4.59 7.06 -8.33
C ASN A 128 -4.13 6.00 -9.35
N MET A 129 -4.64 4.77 -9.30
CA MET A 129 -4.11 3.68 -10.12
C MET A 129 -4.13 3.98 -11.63
N GLY A 130 -5.14 4.72 -12.11
CA GLY A 130 -5.29 5.13 -13.51
C GLY A 130 -4.54 6.41 -13.90
N SER A 131 -3.75 7.01 -13.01
CA SER A 131 -2.97 8.22 -13.24
C SER A 131 -1.50 8.03 -12.86
N VAL A 132 -0.60 8.78 -13.50
CA VAL A 132 0.83 8.80 -13.11
C VAL A 132 0.94 9.51 -11.76
N ASP A 133 1.28 8.75 -10.71
CA ASP A 133 1.56 9.29 -9.37
C ASP A 133 3.07 9.44 -9.14
N SER A 134 3.50 10.66 -8.78
CA SER A 134 4.89 11.01 -8.52
C SER A 134 5.16 11.48 -7.08
N TYR A 135 4.18 11.35 -6.18
CA TYR A 135 4.27 11.94 -4.84
C TYR A 135 5.34 11.25 -3.96
N PHE A 136 5.44 9.93 -4.01
CA PHE A 136 6.43 9.16 -3.24
C PHE A 136 7.55 8.57 -4.08
N TYR A 137 7.29 8.29 -5.35
CA TYR A 137 8.20 7.58 -6.23
C TYR A 137 8.08 8.08 -7.65
N VAL A 138 9.11 7.83 -8.45
CA VAL A 138 9.08 8.04 -9.90
C VAL A 138 9.46 6.73 -10.57
N ASN A 139 8.60 6.23 -11.45
CA ASN A 139 8.87 5.08 -12.30
C ASN A 139 9.31 5.58 -13.69
N SER A 140 10.41 5.04 -14.22
CA SER A 140 11.00 5.48 -15.48
C SER A 140 10.17 5.12 -16.72
N GLU A 141 9.23 4.17 -16.61
CA GLU A 141 8.24 3.88 -17.66
C GLU A 141 7.33 5.09 -17.90
N ASN A 142 7.08 5.88 -16.84
CA ASN A 142 6.25 7.09 -16.87
C ASN A 142 4.80 6.83 -17.34
N VAL A 143 4.26 5.67 -16.97
CA VAL A 143 2.88 5.24 -17.20
C VAL A 143 2.20 5.01 -15.85
N ALA A 144 0.87 5.16 -15.81
CA ALA A 144 0.08 4.86 -14.62
C ALA A 144 0.21 3.38 -14.22
N LEU A 145 -0.07 3.04 -12.95
CA LEU A 145 -0.02 1.64 -12.48
C LEU A 145 -1.01 0.75 -13.25
N VAL A 146 -2.17 1.31 -13.61
CA VAL A 146 -3.21 0.66 -14.40
C VAL A 146 -3.38 1.43 -15.72
N SER A 147 -2.98 0.81 -16.82
CA SER A 147 -2.90 1.41 -18.15
C SER A 147 -3.07 0.39 -19.28
N ASP A 148 -3.44 0.89 -20.46
CA ASP A 148 -3.45 0.16 -21.74
C ASP A 148 -2.21 0.52 -22.59
N SER A 149 -1.12 0.88 -21.94
CA SER A 149 0.07 1.46 -22.60
C SER A 149 1.37 1.10 -21.89
N HIS A 150 1.40 -0.03 -21.18
CA HIS A 150 2.67 -0.50 -20.63
C HIS A 150 3.61 -0.95 -21.75
N THR A 151 4.90 -0.83 -21.48
CA THR A 151 5.99 -1.05 -22.44
C THR A 151 7.01 -2.04 -21.88
N THR A 152 8.00 -2.38 -22.69
CA THR A 152 9.16 -3.19 -22.29
C THR A 152 10.42 -2.65 -22.96
N ASN A 153 11.54 -2.76 -22.26
CA ASN A 153 12.86 -2.43 -22.81
C ASN A 153 13.46 -3.59 -23.61
N ALA A 154 12.86 -4.79 -23.59
CA ALA A 154 13.36 -5.92 -24.34
C ALA A 154 13.16 -5.70 -25.85
N PRO A 155 14.22 -5.81 -26.67
CA PRO A 155 14.13 -5.53 -28.10
C PRO A 155 13.26 -6.56 -28.82
N GLY A 156 12.42 -6.10 -29.76
CA GLY A 156 11.65 -6.97 -30.66
C GLY A 156 10.40 -7.62 -30.06
N VAL A 157 10.02 -7.24 -28.83
CA VAL A 157 8.80 -7.74 -28.16
C VAL A 157 7.61 -6.85 -28.50
N SER A 158 6.52 -7.45 -28.96
CA SER A 158 5.25 -6.73 -29.18
C SER A 158 4.52 -6.54 -27.85
N THR A 159 4.09 -5.31 -27.57
CA THR A 159 3.29 -4.96 -26.40
C THR A 159 1.78 -5.01 -26.68
N THR A 160 1.34 -5.46 -27.85
CA THR A 160 -0.08 -5.47 -28.24
C THR A 160 -0.91 -6.50 -27.46
N VAL A 161 -0.26 -7.51 -26.83
CA VAL A 161 -0.96 -8.56 -26.08
C VAL A 161 -0.29 -8.78 -24.74
N GLY A 162 -1.06 -8.66 -23.66
CA GLY A 162 -0.62 -8.97 -22.30
C GLY A 162 0.23 -7.90 -21.64
N PHE A 163 0.18 -6.67 -22.14
CA PHE A 163 0.73 -5.45 -21.53
C PHE A 163 -0.36 -4.45 -21.10
N ASP A 164 -1.63 -4.85 -21.18
CA ASP A 164 -2.76 -4.02 -20.77
C ASP A 164 -3.36 -4.59 -19.49
N ASN A 165 -3.51 -3.75 -18.46
CA ASN A 165 -4.10 -4.14 -17.18
C ASN A 165 -5.28 -3.26 -16.75
N LYS A 166 -5.75 -2.39 -17.64
CA LYS A 166 -6.90 -1.52 -17.39
C LYS A 166 -8.20 -2.13 -17.92
N VAL A 167 -9.25 -1.92 -17.16
CA VAL A 167 -10.65 -2.18 -17.49
C VAL A 167 -11.44 -0.91 -17.13
N THR A 168 -12.62 -0.71 -17.72
CA THR A 168 -13.48 0.47 -17.44
C THR A 168 -14.91 0.10 -17.03
N SER A 169 -15.20 -1.19 -16.94
CA SER A 169 -16.53 -1.69 -16.59
C SER A 169 -16.77 -1.65 -15.08
N ALA A 170 -17.95 -1.17 -14.69
CA ALA A 170 -18.45 -1.30 -13.32
C ALA A 170 -18.42 -2.77 -12.87
N LEU A 171 -18.26 -2.99 -11.56
CA LEU A 171 -18.18 -4.32 -10.99
C LEU A 171 -19.41 -5.13 -11.40
N SER A 172 -19.18 -6.37 -11.84
CA SER A 172 -20.22 -7.37 -12.15
C SER A 172 -19.53 -8.71 -12.34
N ALA A 173 -20.26 -9.83 -12.26
CA ALA A 173 -19.68 -11.16 -12.52
C ALA A 173 -19.05 -11.25 -13.93
N THR A 174 -19.67 -10.60 -14.93
CA THR A 174 -19.14 -10.55 -16.31
C THR A 174 -17.86 -9.72 -16.38
N ALA A 175 -17.82 -8.53 -15.76
CA ALA A 175 -16.63 -7.68 -15.74
C ALA A 175 -15.47 -8.37 -15.00
N LEU A 176 -15.76 -9.03 -13.87
CA LEU A 176 -14.78 -9.78 -13.10
C LEU A 176 -14.21 -10.97 -13.89
N SER A 177 -15.05 -11.67 -14.66
CA SER A 177 -14.61 -12.72 -15.58
C SER A 177 -13.70 -12.18 -16.68
N ALA A 178 -14.04 -11.04 -17.29
CA ALA A 178 -13.24 -10.41 -18.33
C ALA A 178 -11.88 -9.95 -17.80
N ALA A 179 -11.85 -9.26 -16.66
CA ALA A 179 -10.62 -8.81 -16.00
C ALA A 179 -9.70 -9.99 -15.63
N ARG A 180 -10.26 -11.08 -15.10
CA ARG A 180 -9.48 -12.31 -14.82
C ARG A 180 -8.85 -12.89 -16.08
N ILE A 181 -9.58 -12.95 -17.19
CA ILE A 181 -9.06 -13.48 -18.46
C ILE A 181 -7.96 -12.58 -19.01
N GLN A 182 -8.09 -11.26 -18.90
CA GLN A 182 -7.06 -10.30 -19.29
C GLN A 182 -5.78 -10.51 -18.49
N GLY A 183 -5.90 -10.58 -17.16
CA GLY A 183 -4.77 -10.82 -16.27
C GLY A 183 -4.07 -12.18 -16.51
N GLN A 184 -4.82 -13.24 -16.80
CA GLN A 184 -4.24 -14.54 -17.16
C GLN A 184 -3.45 -14.55 -18.48
N LYS A 185 -3.54 -13.49 -19.27
CA LYS A 185 -2.81 -13.33 -20.54
C LYS A 185 -1.60 -12.40 -20.41
N PHE A 186 -1.25 -11.95 -19.20
CA PHE A 186 -0.07 -11.13 -18.99
C PHE A 186 1.18 -11.79 -19.52
N ARG A 187 2.06 -10.96 -20.07
CA ARG A 187 3.37 -11.36 -20.58
C ARG A 187 4.49 -10.78 -19.74
N ASP A 188 5.58 -11.52 -19.61
CA ASP A 188 6.83 -10.97 -19.09
C ASP A 188 7.44 -9.92 -20.06
N ASP A 189 8.59 -9.38 -19.70
CA ASP A 189 9.30 -8.40 -20.53
C ASP A 189 9.72 -8.95 -21.91
N ARG A 190 9.85 -10.27 -22.05
CA ARG A 190 10.25 -10.97 -23.29
C ARG A 190 9.07 -11.54 -24.09
N GLY A 191 7.84 -11.40 -23.62
CA GLY A 191 6.64 -11.89 -24.30
C GLY A 191 6.19 -13.31 -23.90
N ASN A 192 6.83 -13.94 -22.92
CA ASN A 192 6.43 -15.26 -22.42
C ASN A 192 5.19 -15.13 -21.52
N LEU A 193 4.41 -16.21 -21.40
CA LEU A 193 3.26 -16.20 -20.49
C LEU A 193 3.72 -16.10 -19.04
N LEU A 194 3.10 -15.17 -18.30
CA LEU A 194 3.31 -15.05 -16.87
C LEU A 194 2.26 -15.86 -16.10
N ALA A 195 2.70 -16.64 -15.11
CA ALA A 195 1.81 -17.40 -14.24
C ALA A 195 1.23 -16.50 -13.14
N VAL A 196 0.16 -15.77 -13.46
CA VAL A 196 -0.56 -14.89 -12.52
C VAL A 196 -1.82 -15.59 -12.01
N ASN A 197 -2.05 -15.50 -10.70
CA ASN A 197 -3.23 -16.02 -10.02
C ASN A 197 -3.90 -14.95 -9.16
N PHE A 198 -4.89 -14.28 -9.73
CA PHE A 198 -5.71 -13.29 -9.01
C PHE A 198 -6.57 -13.96 -7.94
N ASP A 199 -6.26 -13.68 -6.68
CA ASP A 199 -6.88 -14.27 -5.49
C ASP A 199 -7.47 -13.22 -4.53
N GLU A 200 -7.27 -11.93 -4.81
CA GLU A 200 -7.80 -10.82 -4.01
C GLU A 200 -8.65 -9.87 -4.87
N LEU A 201 -9.76 -9.41 -4.32
CA LEU A 201 -10.62 -8.37 -4.91
C LEU A 201 -10.66 -7.16 -3.97
N TRP A 202 -10.01 -6.08 -4.38
CA TRP A 202 -9.90 -4.82 -3.63
C TRP A 202 -10.98 -3.83 -4.08
N ILE A 203 -11.77 -3.35 -3.12
CA ILE A 203 -12.97 -2.54 -3.39
C ILE A 203 -13.21 -1.46 -2.33
N PRO A 204 -13.85 -0.33 -2.71
CA PRO A 204 -14.44 0.61 -1.77
C PRO A 204 -15.61 -0.04 -1.00
N ILE A 205 -16.04 0.63 0.07
CA ILE A 205 -17.14 0.16 0.92
C ILE A 205 -18.46 0.03 0.16
N ASP A 206 -18.68 0.89 -0.83
CA ASP A 206 -19.92 0.98 -1.60
C ASP A 206 -20.18 -0.27 -2.46
N LEU A 207 -19.11 -0.97 -2.86
CA LEU A 207 -19.20 -2.19 -3.68
C LEU A 207 -19.25 -3.48 -2.85
N TYR A 208 -19.24 -3.39 -1.52
CA TYR A 208 -19.12 -4.57 -0.66
C TYR A 208 -20.23 -5.59 -0.90
N ASP A 209 -21.50 -5.17 -0.87
CA ASP A 209 -22.64 -6.07 -1.04
C ASP A 209 -22.60 -6.77 -2.40
N GLN A 210 -22.35 -6.00 -3.45
CA GLN A 210 -22.25 -6.53 -4.82
C GLN A 210 -21.10 -7.52 -4.96
N ALA A 211 -19.92 -7.21 -4.42
CA ALA A 211 -18.77 -8.12 -4.44
C ALA A 211 -19.06 -9.38 -3.62
N TRP A 212 -19.70 -9.24 -2.47
CA TRP A 212 -20.04 -10.35 -1.58
C TRP A 212 -20.99 -11.32 -2.27
N GLU A 213 -22.02 -10.82 -2.95
CA GLU A 213 -22.95 -11.63 -3.73
C GLU A 213 -22.23 -12.37 -4.87
N ILE A 214 -21.35 -11.69 -5.60
CA ILE A 214 -20.61 -12.28 -6.73
C ILE A 214 -19.69 -13.41 -6.25
N VAL A 215 -19.05 -13.27 -5.08
CA VAL A 215 -18.04 -14.23 -4.60
C VAL A 215 -18.63 -15.35 -3.74
N ASN A 216 -19.79 -15.16 -3.12
CA ASN A 216 -20.38 -16.15 -2.20
C ASN A 216 -21.64 -16.84 -2.73
N SER A 217 -22.25 -16.35 -3.81
CA SER A 217 -23.40 -17.04 -4.40
C SER A 217 -22.97 -18.35 -5.07
N SER A 218 -23.71 -19.43 -4.81
CA SER A 218 -23.51 -20.73 -5.47
C SER A 218 -24.02 -20.78 -6.92
N GLY A 219 -25.02 -19.95 -7.23
CA GLY A 219 -25.63 -19.81 -8.54
C GLY A 219 -25.21 -18.52 -9.22
N LYS A 220 -25.22 -18.48 -10.55
CA LYS A 220 -25.02 -17.24 -11.29
C LYS A 220 -26.09 -16.22 -10.89
N LEU A 221 -25.63 -15.04 -10.48
CA LEU A 221 -26.49 -13.89 -10.21
C LEU A 221 -27.27 -13.51 -11.47
N ASP A 222 -28.46 -12.96 -11.27
CA ASP A 222 -29.31 -12.36 -12.31
C ASP A 222 -29.68 -13.29 -13.48
N THR A 223 -29.68 -14.60 -13.25
CA THR A 223 -30.16 -15.58 -14.22
C THR A 223 -31.17 -16.53 -13.59
N ALA A 224 -32.26 -16.83 -14.31
CA ALA A 224 -33.24 -17.84 -13.88
C ALA A 224 -32.66 -19.27 -13.84
N ASN A 225 -31.49 -19.46 -14.46
CA ASN A 225 -30.80 -20.73 -14.53
C ASN A 225 -29.83 -20.85 -13.36
N ASN A 226 -29.94 -21.91 -12.55
CA ASN A 226 -29.03 -22.17 -11.42
C ASN A 226 -27.67 -22.73 -11.88
N ASN A 227 -27.06 -22.08 -12.88
CA ASN A 227 -25.73 -22.40 -13.34
C ASN A 227 -24.72 -22.11 -12.24
N LYS A 228 -23.70 -22.96 -12.11
CA LYS A 228 -22.65 -22.78 -11.11
C LYS A 228 -21.90 -21.46 -11.30
N ASN A 229 -21.68 -20.77 -10.19
CA ASN A 229 -20.88 -19.57 -10.15
C ASN A 229 -19.38 -19.91 -10.22
N VAL A 230 -18.68 -19.34 -11.20
CA VAL A 230 -17.24 -19.56 -11.37
C VAL A 230 -16.38 -18.75 -10.40
N HIS A 231 -16.98 -17.78 -9.70
CA HIS A 231 -16.32 -16.90 -8.74
C HIS A 231 -16.49 -17.35 -7.29
N GLU A 232 -17.36 -18.35 -7.04
CA GLU A 232 -17.64 -18.87 -5.71
C GLU A 232 -16.35 -19.27 -4.99
N GLY A 233 -16.05 -18.58 -3.88
CA GLY A 233 -14.88 -18.83 -3.04
C GLY A 233 -13.51 -18.57 -3.68
N LYS A 234 -13.45 -17.92 -4.86
CA LYS A 234 -12.18 -17.70 -5.58
C LYS A 234 -11.35 -16.53 -5.07
N TYR A 235 -11.99 -15.50 -4.54
CA TYR A 235 -11.34 -14.25 -4.20
C TYR A 235 -11.55 -13.90 -2.73
N LYS A 236 -10.52 -13.36 -2.09
CA LYS A 236 -10.63 -12.69 -0.80
C LYS A 236 -11.05 -11.25 -1.04
N ILE A 237 -12.24 -10.88 -0.57
CA ILE A 237 -12.72 -9.50 -0.64
C ILE A 237 -11.93 -8.66 0.37
N LYS A 238 -11.31 -7.59 -0.12
CA LYS A 238 -10.56 -6.60 0.66
C LYS A 238 -11.25 -5.25 0.53
N THR A 239 -12.04 -4.90 1.54
CA THR A 239 -12.73 -3.62 1.60
C THR A 239 -11.91 -2.61 2.37
N TRP A 240 -11.82 -1.39 1.86
CA TRP A 240 -11.05 -0.34 2.51
C TRP A 240 -11.73 1.02 2.42
N ASN A 241 -11.96 1.64 3.58
CA ASN A 241 -12.65 2.93 3.72
C ASN A 241 -11.84 4.14 3.24
N TYR A 242 -10.55 3.97 2.90
CA TYR A 242 -9.72 5.03 2.33
C TYR A 242 -9.71 5.01 0.80
N LEU A 243 -10.42 4.07 0.17
CA LEU A 243 -10.68 4.11 -1.26
C LEU A 243 -11.77 5.14 -1.53
N THR A 244 -11.45 6.14 -2.34
CA THR A 244 -12.26 7.37 -2.46
C THR A 244 -13.24 7.36 -3.62
N ASP A 245 -12.97 6.58 -4.65
CA ASP A 245 -13.91 6.36 -5.75
C ASP A 245 -14.84 5.19 -5.38
N SER A 246 -16.15 5.38 -5.53
CA SER A 246 -17.17 4.42 -5.12
C SER A 246 -17.40 3.29 -6.14
N ASN A 247 -16.79 3.38 -7.32
CA ASN A 247 -17.03 2.49 -8.46
C ASN A 247 -15.77 1.73 -8.90
N ASP A 248 -14.59 2.28 -8.63
CA ASP A 248 -13.32 1.65 -8.96
C ASP A 248 -13.08 0.38 -8.14
N TRP A 249 -12.51 -0.63 -8.80
CA TRP A 249 -12.17 -1.91 -8.18
C TRP A 249 -10.94 -2.53 -8.82
N SER A 250 -10.28 -3.46 -8.13
CA SER A 250 -9.07 -4.10 -8.66
C SER A 250 -8.95 -5.56 -8.24
N LEU A 251 -8.44 -6.38 -9.16
CA LEU A 251 -8.04 -7.76 -8.92
C LEU A 251 -6.54 -7.82 -8.71
N HIS A 252 -6.10 -8.40 -7.60
CA HIS A 252 -4.68 -8.59 -7.31
C HIS A 252 -4.31 -10.07 -7.24
N ASP A 253 -3.11 -10.40 -7.72
CA ASP A 253 -2.36 -11.58 -7.31
C ASP A 253 -1.58 -11.24 -6.04
N SER A 254 -1.96 -11.83 -4.91
CA SER A 254 -1.36 -11.53 -3.61
C SER A 254 0.14 -11.79 -3.56
N THR A 255 0.65 -12.79 -4.29
CA THR A 255 2.07 -13.16 -4.30
C THR A 255 2.86 -12.13 -5.09
N MET A 256 2.43 -11.83 -6.32
CA MET A 256 3.09 -10.82 -7.15
C MET A 256 2.98 -9.43 -6.55
N ARG A 257 1.83 -9.09 -5.97
CA ARG A 257 1.63 -7.82 -5.27
C ARG A 257 2.63 -7.61 -4.15
N LYS A 258 2.90 -8.64 -3.34
CA LYS A 258 3.91 -8.55 -2.27
C LYS A 258 5.33 -8.43 -2.80
N MET A 259 5.62 -8.96 -3.99
CA MET A 259 6.92 -8.77 -4.64
C MET A 259 7.06 -7.38 -5.27
N SER A 260 5.96 -6.77 -5.71
CA SER A 260 5.99 -5.54 -6.50
C SER A 260 5.65 -4.27 -5.74
N LEU A 261 4.85 -4.34 -4.66
CA LEU A 261 4.49 -3.19 -3.83
C LEU A 261 5.37 -3.15 -2.58
N HIS A 262 6.09 -2.04 -2.41
CA HIS A 262 6.98 -1.82 -1.29
C HIS A 262 6.54 -0.64 -0.43
N TRP A 263 6.49 -0.88 0.87
CA TRP A 263 6.43 0.17 1.88
C TRP A 263 7.78 0.24 2.58
N VAL A 264 8.36 1.44 2.67
CA VAL A 264 9.69 1.64 3.25
C VAL A 264 9.63 2.71 4.32
N ASP A 265 9.72 2.29 5.57
CA ASP A 265 9.92 3.21 6.69
C ASP A 265 11.41 3.52 6.82
N ARG A 266 11.80 4.78 6.60
CA ARG A 266 13.13 5.27 6.92
C ARG A 266 13.26 5.55 8.41
N VAL A 267 12.24 6.17 8.97
CA VAL A 267 12.07 6.33 10.42
C VAL A 267 10.65 5.88 10.73
N PRO A 268 10.47 4.79 11.50
CA PRO A 268 9.15 4.35 11.94
C PRO A 268 8.52 5.41 12.85
N MET A 269 7.27 5.20 13.26
CA MET A 269 6.58 6.15 14.14
C MET A 269 7.36 6.40 15.43
N GLU A 270 7.94 7.58 15.53
CA GLU A 270 8.66 8.06 16.71
C GLU A 270 7.76 9.05 17.46
N PHE A 271 7.60 8.84 18.77
CA PHE A 271 6.94 9.77 19.65
C PHE A 271 7.92 10.25 20.74
N LYS A 272 8.18 11.56 20.80
CA LYS A 272 9.14 12.16 21.74
C LYS A 272 8.59 13.40 22.41
N MET A 273 9.03 13.63 23.64
CA MET A 273 8.70 14.80 24.45
C MET A 273 9.91 15.75 24.53
N ALA A 274 9.62 17.05 24.60
CA ALA A 274 10.55 18.08 25.02
C ALA A 274 9.81 19.08 25.91
N GLU A 275 10.37 19.38 27.08
CA GLU A 275 9.87 20.41 27.98
C GLU A 275 10.63 21.72 27.74
N ASP A 276 9.87 22.82 27.72
CA ASP A 276 10.40 24.16 27.59
C ASP A 276 10.58 24.77 29.00
N ILE A 277 11.84 24.89 29.43
CA ILE A 277 12.21 25.26 30.80
C ILE A 277 11.67 26.63 31.19
N ASP A 278 11.66 27.59 30.25
CA ASP A 278 11.27 28.97 30.53
C ASP A 278 9.75 29.14 30.59
N THR A 279 9.00 28.32 29.85
CA THR A 279 7.54 28.47 29.71
C THR A 279 6.73 27.42 30.47
N LEU A 280 7.37 26.40 31.03
CA LEU A 280 6.70 25.28 31.71
C LEU A 280 5.65 24.59 30.80
N VAL A 281 5.95 24.51 29.50
CA VAL A 281 5.14 23.83 28.50
C VAL A 281 5.83 22.55 28.07
N ALA A 282 5.16 21.42 28.27
CA ALA A 282 5.58 20.14 27.72
C ALA A 282 5.04 20.01 26.28
N LYS A 283 5.92 19.66 25.33
CA LYS A 283 5.60 19.49 23.92
C LYS A 283 5.90 18.04 23.53
N TRP A 284 4.94 17.38 22.91
CA TRP A 284 5.13 16.06 22.30
C TRP A 284 5.07 16.16 20.79
N ARG A 285 5.93 15.40 20.11
CA ARG A 285 5.96 15.29 18.66
C ARG A 285 5.88 13.83 18.24
N GLY A 286 5.03 13.56 17.25
CA GLY A 286 5.10 12.39 16.40
C GLY A 286 5.91 12.73 15.15
N TYR A 287 6.91 11.91 14.82
CA TYR A 287 7.71 12.03 13.61
C TYR A 287 7.75 10.67 12.90
N MET A 288 7.53 10.70 11.59
CA MET A 288 7.69 9.52 10.74
C MET A 288 8.27 9.95 9.40
N ARG A 289 9.08 9.08 8.82
CA ARG A 289 9.68 9.32 7.51
C ARG A 289 9.62 8.04 6.71
N TYR A 290 8.91 8.07 5.59
CA TYR A 290 8.64 6.86 4.80
C TYR A 290 8.41 7.18 3.33
N SER A 291 8.38 6.12 2.54
CA SER A 291 8.00 6.14 1.14
C SER A 291 7.29 4.85 0.77
N MET A 292 6.69 4.84 -0.42
CA MET A 292 6.12 3.66 -1.05
C MET A 292 6.49 3.65 -2.52
N ALA A 293 6.46 2.48 -3.15
CA ALA A 293 6.66 2.33 -4.59
C ALA A 293 6.04 1.04 -5.10
N TRP A 294 5.76 1.02 -6.40
CA TRP A 294 5.52 -0.20 -7.16
C TRP A 294 6.67 -0.42 -8.16
N THR A 295 7.13 -1.66 -8.34
CA THR A 295 8.25 -1.99 -9.23
C THR A 295 7.84 -2.72 -10.49
N ASP A 296 6.72 -3.43 -10.44
CA ASP A 296 6.11 -4.12 -11.59
C ASP A 296 4.60 -3.98 -11.48
N TRP A 297 3.91 -3.73 -12.60
CA TRP A 297 2.46 -3.58 -12.67
C TRP A 297 1.74 -4.91 -12.84
N ARG A 298 2.46 -6.01 -13.19
CA ARG A 298 1.91 -7.33 -13.54
C ARG A 298 1.29 -8.12 -12.36
N PHE A 299 0.87 -7.45 -11.30
CA PHE A 299 0.13 -8.04 -10.18
C PHE A 299 -1.34 -7.61 -10.12
N ILE A 300 -1.71 -6.54 -10.85
CA ILE A 300 -3.02 -5.89 -10.75
C ILE A 300 -3.69 -5.86 -12.11
N VAL A 301 -5.01 -6.10 -12.13
CA VAL A 301 -5.93 -5.61 -13.16
C VAL A 301 -6.89 -4.66 -12.47
N GLY A 302 -6.93 -3.41 -12.90
CA GLY A 302 -7.76 -2.36 -12.29
C GLY A 302 -8.89 -1.92 -13.20
N ALA A 303 -10.07 -1.73 -12.63
CA ALA A 303 -11.18 -1.08 -13.28
C ALA A 303 -11.23 0.39 -12.87
N VAL A 304 -11.02 1.27 -13.84
CA VAL A 304 -11.16 2.73 -13.71
C VAL A 304 -12.48 3.12 -14.38
N VAL A 305 -13.53 3.23 -13.58
CA VAL A 305 -14.93 3.28 -14.02
C VAL A 305 -15.44 4.71 -14.17
N SER A 306 -15.01 5.61 -13.28
CA SER A 306 -15.40 7.03 -13.27
C SER A 306 -14.23 7.99 -13.14
#